data_AF-A0A960N7K7-F1
#
_entry.id   AF-A0A960N7K7-F1
#
_cell.length_a   1.000
_cell.length_b   1.000
_cell.length_c   1.000
_cell.angle_alpha   90.00
_cell.angle_beta   90.00
_cell.angle_gamma   90.00
#
_symmetry.space_group_name_H-M   'P 1'
#
loop_
_entity.id
_entity.type
_entity.pdbx_description
1 polymer ?
#
loop_
_entity_poly.entity_id
_entity_poly.type
_entity_poly.pdbx_seq_one_letter_code
_entity_poly.pdbx_strand_id
1 'polypeptide(L)'
;QITTDRWEYLKLRLGDQLAASRSDFYDEVVWTFLLGLAYVAGGPEGIRSLEAKLSGHPAQSCHLVWLEALPIPPRRSEGNTNVDLAIGAIGEREGSEGGIEFDPSLGNSVTFCEMKWYSDLSKNVTNDQHRNQLSRIIENAVVFQGKGALVERVTVTLVTPEIFVGTEPKSRLYHYKLEEYRSDPSILLREWRRSYALMAKRKDQPGWEYPDDSHIESLLRDRFSLRHLSFEELFCEAPRSEFSPLMEAFLQASNGASRRFGAHSFP
;
A
#
# COMPACT_ATOMS: atom_id res chain seq x y z
N GLN A 1 10.97 -8.20 -1.59
CA GLN A 1 11.13 -9.11 -0.46
C GLN A 1 9.81 -9.78 -0.17
N ILE A 2 9.84 -11.11 -0.04
CA ILE A 2 8.71 -11.96 0.32
C ILE A 2 9.29 -13.24 0.95
N THR A 3 8.63 -13.81 1.95
CA THR A 3 9.09 -15.06 2.57
C THR A 3 8.85 -16.25 1.64
N THR A 4 9.65 -17.31 1.78
CA THR A 4 9.51 -18.53 0.96
C THR A 4 8.11 -19.15 1.11
N ASP A 5 7.61 -19.28 2.33
CA ASP A 5 6.29 -19.83 2.59
C ASP A 5 5.20 -19.00 1.92
N ARG A 6 5.36 -17.67 1.93
CA ARG A 6 4.42 -16.77 1.27
C ARG A 6 4.49 -16.89 -0.25
N TRP A 7 5.68 -17.01 -0.81
CA TRP A 7 5.87 -17.27 -2.23
C TRP A 7 5.14 -18.54 -2.67
N GLU A 8 5.32 -19.64 -1.94
CA GLU A 8 4.64 -20.91 -2.22
C GLU A 8 3.11 -20.79 -2.10
N TYR A 9 2.63 -20.10 -1.06
CA TYR A 9 1.21 -19.82 -0.89
C TYR A 9 0.61 -19.03 -2.06
N LEU A 10 1.29 -17.99 -2.55
CA LEU A 10 0.80 -17.18 -3.67
C LEU A 10 0.79 -17.95 -4.98
N LYS A 11 1.79 -18.81 -5.22
CA LYS A 11 1.79 -19.71 -6.38
C LYS A 11 0.60 -20.67 -6.33
N LEU A 12 0.32 -21.27 -5.18
CA LEU A 12 -0.82 -22.17 -5.02
C LEU A 12 -2.13 -21.44 -5.31
N ARG A 13 -2.30 -20.24 -4.71
CA ARG A 13 -3.49 -19.41 -4.88
C ARG A 13 -3.71 -18.99 -6.34
N LEU A 14 -2.64 -18.66 -7.06
CA LEU A 14 -2.67 -18.40 -8.50
C LEU A 14 -3.05 -19.66 -9.30
N GLY A 15 -2.46 -20.82 -8.97
CA GLY A 15 -2.75 -22.10 -9.61
C GLY A 15 -4.21 -22.53 -9.48
N ASP A 16 -4.76 -22.44 -8.26
CA ASP A 16 -6.17 -22.74 -7.97
C ASP A 16 -7.11 -21.85 -8.79
N GLN A 17 -6.75 -20.57 -8.94
CA GLN A 17 -7.53 -19.65 -9.76
C GLN A 17 -7.50 -20.00 -11.25
N LEU A 18 -6.31 -20.28 -11.79
CA LEU A 18 -6.15 -20.64 -13.20
C LEU A 18 -6.96 -21.91 -13.52
N ALA A 19 -7.04 -22.86 -12.59
CA ALA A 19 -7.87 -24.05 -12.73
C ALA A 19 -9.38 -23.73 -12.70
N ALA A 20 -9.81 -22.75 -11.90
CA ALA A 20 -11.22 -22.40 -11.72
C ALA A 20 -11.88 -21.72 -12.94
N SER A 21 -11.12 -21.32 -13.96
CA SER A 21 -11.62 -20.76 -15.24
C SER A 21 -12.62 -19.60 -15.10
N ARG A 22 -12.48 -18.78 -14.04
CA ARG A 22 -13.36 -17.62 -13.83
C ARG A 22 -12.93 -16.48 -14.75
N SER A 23 -13.90 -15.84 -15.42
CA SER A 23 -13.66 -14.71 -16.33
C SER A 23 -13.33 -13.39 -15.63
N ASP A 24 -13.49 -13.36 -14.30
CA ASP A 24 -13.23 -12.21 -13.46
C ASP A 24 -12.48 -12.66 -12.21
N PHE A 25 -11.22 -12.27 -12.12
CA PHE A 25 -10.36 -12.57 -11.00
C PHE A 25 -10.26 -11.34 -10.11
N TYR A 26 -10.72 -11.46 -8.87
CA TYR A 26 -10.85 -10.32 -7.95
C TYR A 26 -10.00 -10.48 -6.68
N ASP A 27 -8.90 -11.21 -6.79
CA ASP A 27 -8.01 -11.47 -5.68
C ASP A 27 -6.93 -10.40 -5.56
N GLU A 28 -7.18 -9.40 -4.72
CA GLU A 28 -6.28 -8.25 -4.54
C GLU A 28 -4.84 -8.65 -4.16
N VAL A 29 -4.67 -9.76 -3.43
CA VAL A 29 -3.35 -10.26 -3.02
C VAL A 29 -2.57 -10.75 -4.23
N VAL A 30 -3.21 -11.54 -5.11
CA VAL A 30 -2.54 -12.04 -6.32
C VAL A 30 -2.28 -10.92 -7.32
N TRP A 31 -3.23 -9.99 -7.48
CA TRP A 31 -3.04 -8.80 -8.32
C TRP A 31 -1.85 -7.95 -7.88
N THR A 32 -1.72 -7.72 -6.57
CA THR A 32 -0.58 -7.01 -5.98
C THR A 32 0.73 -7.76 -6.21
N PHE A 33 0.72 -9.08 -6.05
CA PHE A 33 1.89 -9.92 -6.31
C PHE A 33 2.34 -9.88 -7.77
N LEU A 34 1.42 -10.07 -8.71
CA LEU A 34 1.70 -10.02 -10.15
C LEU A 34 2.24 -8.65 -10.57
N LEU A 35 1.70 -7.57 -10.00
CA LEU A 35 2.19 -6.22 -10.22
C LEU A 35 3.63 -6.06 -9.74
N GLY A 36 3.91 -6.51 -8.51
CA GLY A 36 5.28 -6.51 -7.98
C GLY A 36 6.25 -7.28 -8.89
N LEU A 37 5.85 -8.46 -9.37
CA LEU A 37 6.65 -9.26 -10.30
C LEU A 37 6.90 -8.54 -11.63
N ALA A 38 5.89 -7.90 -12.21
CA ALA A 38 6.01 -7.18 -13.48
C ALA A 38 7.10 -6.11 -13.42
N TYR A 39 7.17 -5.37 -12.31
CA TYR A 39 8.21 -4.36 -12.11
C TYR A 39 9.57 -4.94 -11.71
N VAL A 40 9.60 -5.97 -10.85
CA VAL A 40 10.86 -6.64 -10.48
C VAL A 40 11.54 -7.29 -11.69
N ALA A 41 10.77 -7.80 -12.65
CA ALA A 41 11.30 -8.37 -13.90
C ALA A 41 12.06 -7.34 -14.76
N GLY A 42 11.77 -6.04 -14.60
CA GLY A 42 12.56 -4.96 -15.21
C GLY A 42 13.85 -4.60 -14.46
N GLY A 43 14.21 -5.36 -13.42
CA GLY A 43 15.39 -5.12 -12.59
C GLY A 43 15.31 -3.81 -11.79
N PRO A 44 16.48 -3.22 -11.43
CA PRO A 44 16.52 -2.00 -10.62
C PRO A 44 15.79 -0.80 -11.22
N GLU A 45 15.78 -0.65 -12.55
CA GLU A 45 15.01 0.43 -13.22
C GLU A 45 13.50 0.20 -13.10
N GLY A 46 13.04 -1.05 -13.18
CA GLY A 46 11.64 -1.39 -12.94
C GLY A 46 11.21 -1.00 -11.53
N ILE A 47 11.99 -1.36 -10.51
CA ILE A 47 11.67 -1.01 -9.12
C ILE A 47 11.65 0.51 -8.91
N ARG A 48 12.63 1.24 -9.44
CA ARG A 48 12.62 2.72 -9.41
C ARG A 48 11.42 3.31 -10.12
N SER A 49 11.05 2.76 -11.27
CA SER A 49 9.85 3.19 -12.00
C SER A 49 8.58 2.97 -11.18
N LEU A 50 8.47 1.85 -10.46
CA LEU A 50 7.34 1.60 -9.58
C LEU A 50 7.30 2.60 -8.41
N GLU A 51 8.44 2.81 -7.74
CA GLU A 51 8.57 3.78 -6.65
C GLU A 51 8.13 5.17 -7.11
N ALA A 52 8.58 5.59 -8.29
CA ALA A 52 8.29 6.91 -8.80
C ALA A 52 6.78 7.13 -9.07
N LYS A 53 6.10 6.11 -9.61
CA LYS A 53 4.66 6.17 -9.89
C LYS A 53 3.83 6.16 -8.62
N LEU A 54 4.14 5.21 -7.74
CA LEU A 54 3.42 5.05 -6.49
C LEU A 54 3.60 6.28 -5.61
N SER A 55 4.79 6.88 -5.55
CA SER A 55 5.05 8.08 -4.74
C SER A 55 4.62 9.39 -5.43
N GLY A 56 4.60 9.42 -6.77
CA GLY A 56 4.46 10.67 -7.54
C GLY A 56 5.71 11.56 -7.50
N HIS A 57 6.85 11.02 -7.09
CA HIS A 57 8.13 11.73 -6.96
C HIS A 57 9.26 10.91 -7.60
N PRO A 58 10.41 11.52 -7.93
CA PRO A 58 11.56 10.74 -8.39
C PRO A 58 11.98 9.70 -7.34
N ALA A 59 12.26 8.48 -7.80
CA ALA A 59 12.79 7.40 -6.98
C ALA A 59 14.12 7.80 -6.34
N GLN A 60 14.31 7.48 -5.05
CA GLN A 60 15.49 7.94 -4.32
C GLN A 60 16.61 6.91 -4.35
N SER A 61 16.31 5.66 -3.99
CA SER A 61 17.30 4.57 -4.00
C SER A 61 16.66 3.20 -3.75
N CYS A 62 15.35 3.03 -4.01
CA CYS A 62 14.72 1.77 -3.65
C CYS A 62 15.24 0.60 -4.48
N HIS A 63 15.55 -0.49 -3.78
CA HIS A 63 16.04 -1.74 -4.38
C HIS A 63 15.06 -2.90 -4.19
N LEU A 64 14.00 -2.74 -3.39
CA LEU A 64 13.10 -3.81 -3.00
C LEU A 64 11.65 -3.34 -2.98
N VAL A 65 10.76 -4.19 -3.50
CA VAL A 65 9.31 -4.11 -3.27
C VAL A 65 8.97 -5.01 -2.10
N TRP A 66 8.35 -4.47 -1.05
CA TRP A 66 7.91 -5.24 0.11
C TRP A 66 6.44 -5.60 -0.06
N LEU A 67 6.13 -6.89 -0.14
CA LEU A 67 4.75 -7.36 -0.26
C LEU A 67 4.26 -7.84 1.11
N GLU A 68 3.04 -7.45 1.46
CA GLU A 68 2.41 -7.75 2.74
C GLU A 68 3.30 -7.40 3.94
N ALA A 69 3.83 -6.19 3.90
CA ALA A 69 4.81 -5.71 4.84
C ALA A 69 4.19 -5.46 6.22
N LEU A 70 4.95 -5.75 7.28
CA LEU A 70 4.49 -5.66 8.67
C LEU A 70 5.24 -4.56 9.45
N PRO A 71 4.86 -3.28 9.29
CA PRO A 71 5.39 -2.20 10.12
C PRO A 71 5.02 -2.40 11.60
N ILE A 72 5.73 -1.69 12.48
CA ILE A 72 5.37 -1.65 13.91
C ILE A 72 4.03 -0.90 14.03
N PRO A 73 2.98 -1.52 14.62
CA PRO A 73 1.70 -0.85 14.75
C PRO A 73 1.82 0.34 15.75
N PRO A 74 1.23 1.51 15.43
CA PRO A 74 1.31 2.72 16.26
C PRO A 74 0.72 2.58 17.67
N ARG A 75 -0.11 1.54 17.89
CA ARG A 75 -0.92 1.34 19.08
C ARG A 75 -0.60 0.01 19.76
N ARG A 76 -0.74 -0.04 21.09
CA ARG A 76 -0.46 -1.25 21.89
C ARG A 76 -1.42 -2.42 21.62
N SER A 77 -2.71 -2.12 21.56
CA SER A 77 -3.78 -3.13 21.45
C SER A 77 -4.25 -3.33 20.01
N GLU A 78 -3.44 -2.92 19.03
CA GLU A 78 -3.74 -3.10 17.62
C GLU A 78 -2.98 -4.31 17.10
N GLY A 79 -3.66 -5.19 16.37
CA GLY A 79 -2.98 -6.23 15.61
C GLY A 79 -2.07 -5.64 14.54
N ASN A 80 -1.21 -6.46 13.94
CA ASN A 80 -0.33 -5.99 12.88
C ASN A 80 -1.14 -5.37 11.74
N THR A 81 -0.75 -4.17 11.32
CA THR A 81 -1.27 -3.59 10.08
C THR A 81 -0.51 -4.28 8.95
N ASN A 82 -1.23 -5.03 8.12
CA ASN A 82 -0.66 -5.61 6.91
C ASN A 82 -0.75 -4.55 5.81
N VAL A 83 0.39 -4.12 5.30
CA VAL A 83 0.48 -3.18 4.18
C VAL A 83 0.67 -4.01 2.92
N ASP A 84 -0.30 -3.97 2.00
CA ASP A 84 -0.31 -4.85 0.82
C ASP A 84 0.99 -4.71 0.01
N LEU A 85 1.47 -3.48 -0.18
CA LEU A 85 2.76 -3.19 -0.78
C LEU A 85 3.42 -1.97 -0.13
N ALA A 86 4.70 -2.07 0.20
CA ALA A 86 5.52 -0.94 0.66
C ALA A 86 6.81 -0.80 -0.18
N ILE A 87 7.22 0.44 -0.44
CA ILE A 87 8.41 0.76 -1.24
C ILE A 87 9.05 2.07 -0.76
N GLY A 88 10.34 2.26 -1.05
CA GLY A 88 11.13 3.42 -0.63
C GLY A 88 12.27 3.03 0.31
N ALA A 89 12.60 3.92 1.25
CA ALA A 89 13.67 3.76 2.23
C ALA A 89 13.29 2.80 3.38
N ILE A 90 13.16 1.52 3.05
CA ILE A 90 12.64 0.48 3.95
C ILE A 90 13.66 -0.64 4.09
N GLY A 91 13.95 -1.02 5.33
CA GLY A 91 14.79 -2.16 5.70
C GLY A 91 14.01 -3.24 6.46
N GLU A 92 14.65 -4.40 6.62
CA GLU A 92 14.13 -5.47 7.47
C GLU A 92 14.30 -5.09 8.94
N ARG A 93 13.25 -5.30 9.74
CA ARG A 93 13.30 -5.09 11.19
C ARG A 93 13.90 -6.32 11.87
N GLU A 94 15.02 -6.12 12.54
CA GLU A 94 15.76 -7.18 13.22
C GLU A 94 14.87 -8.01 14.17
N GLY A 95 15.04 -9.33 14.11
CA GLY A 95 14.33 -10.26 14.99
C GLY A 95 12.86 -10.46 14.65
N SER A 96 12.39 -10.04 13.46
CA SER A 96 11.01 -10.30 13.02
C SER A 96 10.91 -10.73 11.56
N GLU A 97 10.20 -11.82 11.32
CA GLU A 97 9.93 -12.30 9.96
C GLU A 97 8.92 -11.38 9.26
N GLY A 98 9.29 -10.83 8.10
CA GLY A 98 8.45 -9.91 7.32
C GLY A 98 8.23 -8.53 7.94
N GLY A 99 8.84 -8.27 9.11
CA GLY A 99 8.78 -6.98 9.76
C GLY A 99 9.62 -5.96 9.02
N ILE A 100 9.07 -4.76 8.84
CA ILE A 100 9.77 -3.65 8.20
C ILE A 100 9.97 -2.49 9.16
N GLU A 101 11.04 -1.74 8.93
CA GLU A 101 11.35 -0.48 9.59
C GLU A 101 11.97 0.52 8.60
N PHE A 102 12.02 1.79 9.00
CA PHE A 102 12.63 2.83 8.17
C PHE A 102 14.15 2.66 8.15
N ASP A 103 14.75 2.71 6.96
CA ASP A 103 16.20 2.70 6.80
C ASP A 103 16.67 4.04 6.22
N PRO A 104 17.15 4.99 7.05
CA PRO A 104 17.58 6.31 6.59
C PRO A 104 18.80 6.27 5.64
N SER A 105 19.51 5.15 5.55
CA SER A 105 20.61 5.00 4.57
C SER A 105 20.12 4.81 3.14
N LEU A 106 18.84 4.47 2.96
CA LEU A 106 18.22 4.20 1.65
C LEU A 106 17.38 5.37 1.14
N GLY A 107 17.38 6.52 1.82
CA GLY A 107 16.61 7.71 1.45
C GLY A 107 15.81 8.28 2.61
N ASN A 108 14.88 9.18 2.30
CA ASN A 108 14.08 9.88 3.31
C ASN A 108 12.57 9.79 3.08
N SER A 109 12.14 8.92 2.17
CA SER A 109 10.74 8.75 1.81
C SER A 109 10.30 7.30 1.78
N VAL A 110 9.02 7.09 2.12
CA VAL A 110 8.36 5.78 2.01
C VAL A 110 7.01 5.95 1.36
N THR A 111 6.59 4.90 0.64
CA THR A 111 5.25 4.78 0.10
C THR A 111 4.62 3.49 0.56
N PHE A 112 3.49 3.60 1.27
CA PHE A 112 2.65 2.46 1.64
C PHE A 112 1.46 2.41 0.70
N CYS A 113 1.11 1.22 0.25
CA CYS A 113 0.00 1.01 -0.66
C CYS A 113 -1.05 0.13 -0.03
N GLU A 114 -2.30 0.53 -0.19
CA GLU A 114 -3.47 -0.30 0.07
C GLU A 114 -4.07 -0.69 -1.27
N MET A 115 -4.29 -1.98 -1.46
CA MET A 115 -4.76 -2.55 -2.71
C MET A 115 -6.19 -3.06 -2.50
N LYS A 116 -7.11 -2.67 -3.38
CA LYS A 116 -8.53 -3.08 -3.28
C LYS A 116 -9.05 -3.45 -4.65
N TRP A 117 -9.67 -4.62 -4.77
CA TRP A 117 -10.37 -4.99 -6.01
C TRP A 117 -11.85 -4.61 -5.96
N TYR A 118 -12.68 -5.43 -5.31
CA TYR A 118 -14.12 -5.17 -5.13
C TYR A 118 -14.54 -4.86 -3.70
N SER A 119 -13.67 -5.21 -2.75
CA SER A 119 -13.80 -4.90 -1.34
C SER A 119 -13.69 -3.38 -1.13
N ASP A 120 -14.31 -2.91 -0.06
CA ASP A 120 -14.16 -1.54 0.40
C ASP A 120 -13.27 -1.50 1.65
N LEU A 121 -13.00 -0.30 2.18
CA LEU A 121 -12.30 -0.18 3.45
C LEU A 121 -13.05 -0.96 4.52
N SER A 122 -12.33 -1.84 5.22
CA SER A 122 -12.89 -2.55 6.35
C SER A 122 -13.33 -1.54 7.42
N LYS A 123 -14.60 -1.61 7.78
CA LYS A 123 -15.21 -0.92 8.93
C LYS A 123 -15.19 -1.76 10.20
N ASN A 124 -14.75 -3.03 10.11
CA ASN A 124 -14.71 -3.94 11.24
C ASN A 124 -13.48 -3.61 12.08
N VAL A 125 -13.72 -2.89 13.17
CA VAL A 125 -12.70 -2.47 14.13
C VAL A 125 -13.07 -2.98 15.50
N THR A 126 -12.23 -3.84 16.07
CA THR A 126 -12.49 -4.48 17.36
C THR A 126 -12.31 -3.50 18.52
N ASN A 127 -11.31 -2.62 18.43
CA ASN A 127 -10.83 -1.83 19.57
C ASN A 127 -11.00 -0.31 19.40
N ASP A 128 -11.33 0.18 18.20
CA ASP A 128 -11.43 1.61 17.94
C ASP A 128 -12.36 1.94 16.76
N GLN A 129 -13.51 2.52 17.07
CA GLN A 129 -14.57 2.86 16.12
C GLN A 129 -14.34 4.19 15.39
N HIS A 130 -13.29 4.94 15.74
CA HIS A 130 -13.00 6.25 15.15
C HIS A 130 -12.09 6.17 13.93
N ARG A 131 -11.35 5.07 13.75
CA ARG A 131 -10.46 4.85 12.61
C ARG A 131 -11.05 3.84 11.64
N ASN A 132 -10.85 4.08 10.35
CA ASN A 132 -11.05 3.07 9.31
C ASN A 132 -9.69 2.50 8.84
N GLN A 133 -9.72 1.49 7.98
CA GLN A 133 -8.52 0.85 7.43
C GLN A 133 -7.52 1.85 6.82
N LEU A 134 -7.98 2.82 6.01
CA LEU A 134 -7.10 3.80 5.38
C LEU A 134 -6.44 4.73 6.42
N SER A 135 -7.20 5.21 7.40
CA SER A 135 -6.66 6.02 8.52
C SER A 135 -5.56 5.29 9.28
N ARG A 136 -5.71 3.96 9.48
CA ARG A 136 -4.71 3.11 10.16
C ARG A 136 -3.43 2.97 9.35
N ILE A 137 -3.55 2.78 8.03
CA ILE A 137 -2.39 2.67 7.12
C ILE A 137 -1.65 4.01 7.05
N ILE A 138 -2.38 5.12 6.95
CA ILE A 138 -1.80 6.46 6.98
C ILE A 138 -1.10 6.71 8.31
N GLU A 139 -1.70 6.34 9.45
CA GLU A 139 -1.05 6.49 10.74
C GLU A 139 0.25 5.68 10.81
N ASN A 140 0.24 4.41 10.40
CA ASN A 140 1.44 3.57 10.35
C ASN A 140 2.53 4.19 9.49
N ALA A 141 2.20 4.73 8.32
CA ALA A 141 3.15 5.35 7.41
C ALA A 141 3.73 6.65 7.99
N VAL A 142 2.89 7.48 8.62
CA VAL A 142 3.28 8.76 9.24
C VAL A 142 4.18 8.59 10.45
N VAL A 143 3.96 7.55 11.26
CA VAL A 143 4.81 7.26 12.42
C VAL A 143 5.90 6.21 12.14
N PHE A 144 6.07 5.84 10.87
CA PHE A 144 7.06 4.85 10.46
C PHE A 144 8.46 5.36 10.80
N GLN A 145 9.24 4.51 11.44
CA GLN A 145 10.55 4.87 11.97
C GLN A 145 11.41 3.62 12.10
N GLY A 146 12.72 3.85 12.26
CA GLY A 146 13.73 2.82 12.39
C GLY A 146 15.06 3.47 12.68
N LYS A 147 15.92 2.79 13.44
CA LYS A 147 17.25 3.30 13.84
C LYS A 147 17.22 4.70 14.48
N GLY A 148 16.14 5.02 15.21
CA GLY A 148 15.93 6.32 15.88
C GLY A 148 15.59 7.49 14.94
N ALA A 149 15.28 7.23 13.67
CA ALA A 149 14.92 8.25 12.69
C ALA A 149 13.47 8.10 12.23
N LEU A 150 12.81 9.24 11.98
CA LEU A 150 11.49 9.33 11.37
C LEU A 150 11.62 9.55 9.86
N VAL A 151 10.63 9.08 9.12
CA VAL A 151 10.51 9.37 7.68
C VAL A 151 10.24 10.86 7.48
N GLU A 152 10.92 11.49 6.52
CA GLU A 152 10.69 12.90 6.21
C GLU A 152 9.49 13.11 5.29
N ARG A 153 9.30 12.24 4.29
CA ARG A 153 8.21 12.28 3.32
C ARG A 153 7.44 10.97 3.24
N VAL A 154 6.12 11.07 3.37
CA VAL A 154 5.24 9.90 3.39
C VAL A 154 4.25 9.99 2.24
N THR A 155 4.16 8.92 1.46
CA THR A 155 3.06 8.75 0.51
C THR A 155 2.23 7.54 0.92
N VAL A 156 0.91 7.66 0.83
CA VAL A 156 0.01 6.51 0.86
C VAL A 156 -0.72 6.45 -0.47
N THR A 157 -0.74 5.28 -1.10
CA THR A 157 -1.35 5.09 -2.42
C THR A 157 -2.42 4.02 -2.37
N LEU A 158 -3.66 4.41 -2.60
CA LEU A 158 -4.73 3.46 -2.84
C LEU A 158 -4.64 2.98 -4.29
N VAL A 159 -4.65 1.67 -4.51
CA VAL A 159 -4.66 1.08 -5.85
C VAL A 159 -5.93 0.27 -6.02
N THR A 160 -6.71 0.59 -7.05
CA THR A 160 -7.97 -0.08 -7.38
C THR A 160 -8.09 -0.39 -8.85
N PRO A 161 -9.07 -1.18 -9.31
CA PRO A 161 -9.42 -1.19 -10.73
C PRO A 161 -9.73 0.22 -11.26
N GLU A 162 -9.38 0.49 -12.52
CA GLU A 162 -9.57 1.76 -13.22
C GLU A 162 -11.02 2.24 -13.18
N ILE A 163 -11.97 1.30 -13.25
CA ILE A 163 -13.42 1.58 -13.15
C ILE A 163 -13.83 2.27 -11.84
N PHE A 164 -12.96 2.30 -10.82
CA PHE A 164 -13.20 3.03 -9.59
C PHE A 164 -12.39 4.33 -9.51
N VAL A 165 -11.34 4.52 -10.31
CA VAL A 165 -10.53 5.74 -10.23
C VAL A 165 -11.29 6.93 -10.83
N GLY A 166 -11.51 7.98 -10.05
CA GLY A 166 -12.07 9.25 -10.54
C GLY A 166 -13.53 9.19 -11.03
N THR A 167 -14.28 8.15 -10.66
CA THR A 167 -15.65 7.97 -11.13
C THR A 167 -16.69 8.78 -10.35
N GLU A 168 -17.73 9.22 -11.07
CA GLU A 168 -18.93 9.82 -10.50
C GLU A 168 -20.19 9.07 -10.99
N PRO A 169 -21.17 8.76 -10.10
CA PRO A 169 -21.17 9.07 -8.68
C PRO A 169 -20.22 8.16 -7.88
N LYS A 170 -19.56 8.74 -6.87
CA LYS A 170 -18.76 7.97 -5.90
C LYS A 170 -19.62 6.94 -5.16
N SER A 171 -19.33 5.65 -5.34
CA SER A 171 -20.10 4.56 -4.73
C SER A 171 -19.35 3.79 -3.64
N ARG A 172 -18.05 4.05 -3.47
CA ARG A 172 -17.15 3.32 -2.57
C ARG A 172 -16.73 4.18 -1.39
N LEU A 173 -16.70 3.63 -0.17
CA LEU A 173 -16.30 4.31 1.06
C LEU A 173 -14.87 4.86 0.96
N TYR A 174 -13.94 4.13 0.34
CA TYR A 174 -12.60 4.66 0.11
C TYR A 174 -12.58 5.96 -0.69
N HIS A 175 -13.51 6.21 -1.62
CA HIS A 175 -13.55 7.49 -2.35
C HIS A 175 -13.82 8.65 -1.39
N TYR A 176 -14.84 8.51 -0.56
CA TYR A 176 -15.22 9.55 0.40
C TYR A 176 -14.08 9.83 1.38
N LYS A 177 -13.45 8.77 1.93
CA LYS A 177 -12.34 8.92 2.88
C LYS A 177 -11.08 9.48 2.23
N LEU A 178 -10.77 9.07 1.01
CA LEU A 178 -9.62 9.58 0.28
C LEU A 178 -9.78 11.06 -0.08
N GLU A 179 -10.98 11.49 -0.50
CA GLU A 179 -11.29 12.91 -0.74
C GLU A 179 -11.28 13.74 0.55
N GLU A 180 -11.87 13.22 1.62
CA GLU A 180 -11.87 13.85 2.95
C GLU A 180 -10.43 14.09 3.43
N TYR A 181 -9.57 13.08 3.40
CA TYR A 181 -8.18 13.20 3.85
C TYR A 181 -7.28 14.01 2.92
N ARG A 182 -7.55 14.02 1.61
CA ARG A 182 -6.81 14.88 0.66
C ARG A 182 -7.15 16.35 0.84
N SER A 183 -8.43 16.65 1.04
CA SER A 183 -8.91 18.04 1.14
C SER A 183 -8.52 18.68 2.47
N ASP A 184 -8.54 17.92 3.56
CA ASP A 184 -8.07 18.35 4.87
C ASP A 184 -7.33 17.21 5.60
N PRO A 185 -6.00 17.07 5.40
CA PRO A 185 -5.19 16.09 6.12
C PRO A 185 -5.26 16.21 7.65
N SER A 186 -5.62 17.38 8.19
CA SER A 186 -5.75 17.57 9.64
C SER A 186 -6.93 16.76 10.24
N ILE A 187 -7.87 16.29 9.41
CA ILE A 187 -8.91 15.33 9.81
C ILE A 187 -8.28 14.07 10.40
N LEU A 188 -7.20 13.56 9.80
CA LEU A 188 -6.51 12.36 10.28
C LEU A 188 -6.03 12.55 11.73
N LEU A 189 -5.35 13.66 12.01
CA LEU A 189 -4.89 13.96 13.36
C LEU A 189 -6.05 14.11 14.35
N ARG A 190 -7.17 14.72 13.93
CA ARG A 190 -8.40 14.79 14.75
C ARG A 190 -8.99 13.40 15.03
N GLU A 191 -9.06 12.53 14.03
CA GLU A 191 -9.49 11.13 14.19
C GLU A 191 -8.56 10.41 15.18
N TRP A 192 -7.24 10.48 14.98
CA TRP A 192 -6.26 9.80 15.83
C TRP A 192 -6.31 10.31 17.27
N ARG A 193 -6.50 11.62 17.50
CA ARG A 193 -6.66 12.19 18.85
C ARG A 193 -7.88 11.61 19.58
N ARG A 194 -8.99 11.40 18.88
CA ARG A 194 -10.17 10.73 19.46
C ARG A 194 -9.86 9.28 19.81
N SER A 195 -9.08 8.60 18.97
CA SER A 195 -8.61 7.24 19.24
C SER A 195 -7.66 7.13 20.43
N TYR A 196 -6.97 8.21 20.84
CA TYR A 196 -6.02 8.17 21.97
C TYR A 196 -6.69 7.73 23.28
N ALA A 197 -7.97 8.05 23.46
CA ALA A 197 -8.76 7.64 24.62
C ALA A 197 -9.13 6.15 24.61
N LEU A 198 -9.18 5.52 23.42
CA LEU A 198 -9.55 4.10 23.25
C LEU A 198 -8.31 3.20 23.15
N MET A 199 -7.25 3.70 22.52
CA MET A 199 -6.02 2.94 22.25
C MET A 199 -4.79 3.79 22.55
N ALA A 200 -4.07 3.38 23.60
CA ALA A 200 -2.82 4.02 23.97
C ALA A 200 -1.80 3.94 22.83
N LYS A 201 -1.10 5.06 22.60
CA LYS A 201 0.10 5.12 21.76
C LYS A 201 1.09 4.04 22.24
N ARG A 202 1.75 3.35 21.31
CA ARG A 202 2.82 2.40 21.62
C ARG A 202 3.97 3.13 22.33
N LYS A 203 4.57 2.49 23.32
CA LYS A 203 5.69 3.05 24.14
C LYS A 203 6.66 1.98 24.64
N ASP A 204 6.36 0.72 24.35
CA ASP A 204 7.01 -0.49 24.84
C ASP A 204 8.06 -1.05 23.87
N GLN A 205 8.24 -0.43 22.70
CA GLN A 205 9.19 -0.91 21.72
C GLN A 205 10.49 -0.09 21.81
N PRO A 206 11.64 -0.72 22.15
CA PRO A 206 12.91 -0.01 22.25
C PRO A 206 13.26 0.71 20.95
N GLY A 207 13.74 1.96 21.06
CA GLY A 207 14.11 2.77 19.90
C GLY A 207 12.95 3.25 19.03
N TRP A 208 11.70 3.03 19.48
CA TRP A 208 10.49 3.49 18.81
C TRP A 208 9.73 4.45 19.72
N GLU A 209 9.44 5.65 19.21
CA GLU A 209 8.68 6.67 19.93
C GLU A 209 7.58 7.24 19.06
N TYR A 210 6.35 7.28 19.58
CA TYR A 210 5.24 7.91 18.87
C TYR A 210 5.51 9.41 18.77
N PRO A 211 5.61 9.99 17.55
CA PRO A 211 5.94 11.42 17.38
C PRO A 211 4.93 12.33 18.05
N ASP A 212 5.37 13.50 18.50
CA ASP A 212 4.44 14.50 19.02
C ASP A 212 3.51 15.02 17.91
N ASP A 213 2.40 15.61 18.34
CA ASP A 213 1.37 16.09 17.43
C ASP A 213 1.86 17.22 16.51
N SER A 214 2.85 18.01 16.94
CA SER A 214 3.40 19.12 16.13
C SER A 214 4.25 18.61 14.98
N HIS A 215 5.01 17.53 15.21
CA HIS A 215 5.74 16.82 14.17
C HIS A 215 4.77 16.22 13.15
N ILE A 216 3.73 15.52 13.63
CA ILE A 216 2.70 14.90 12.77
C ILE A 216 1.99 15.96 11.93
N GLU A 217 1.57 17.07 12.54
CA GLU A 217 0.91 18.17 11.84
C GLU A 217 1.80 18.79 10.77
N SER A 218 3.09 18.98 11.06
CA SER A 218 4.08 19.45 10.08
C SER A 218 4.23 18.49 8.91
N LEU A 219 4.34 17.19 9.18
CA LEU A 219 4.47 16.16 8.16
C LEU A 219 3.21 16.09 7.28
N LEU A 220 2.02 16.03 7.88
CA LEU A 220 0.74 15.97 7.17
C LEU A 220 0.49 17.19 6.26
N ARG A 221 0.96 18.37 6.67
CA ARG A 221 0.79 19.60 5.90
C ARG A 221 1.77 19.69 4.73
N ASP A 222 3.04 19.39 4.96
CA ASP A 222 4.11 19.79 4.05
C ASP A 222 4.73 18.63 3.27
N ARG A 223 4.61 17.39 3.79
CA ARG A 223 5.40 16.23 3.32
C ARG A 223 4.59 14.93 3.24
N PHE A 224 3.27 15.02 3.30
CA PHE A 224 2.36 13.89 3.11
C PHE A 224 1.66 13.97 1.76
N SER A 225 1.53 12.84 1.08
CA SER A 225 0.69 12.71 -0.12
C SER A 225 -0.21 11.49 -0.02
N LEU A 226 -1.47 11.66 -0.44
CA LEU A 226 -2.43 10.56 -0.57
C LEU A 226 -2.78 10.40 -2.05
N ARG A 227 -2.46 9.26 -2.66
CA ARG A 227 -2.61 8.98 -4.09
C ARG A 227 -3.66 7.89 -4.34
N HIS A 228 -4.20 7.86 -5.56
CA HIS A 228 -5.19 6.89 -6.01
C HIS A 228 -4.83 6.57 -7.45
N LEU A 229 -4.36 5.36 -7.68
CA LEU A 229 -3.92 4.87 -8.99
C LEU A 229 -4.74 3.64 -9.36
N SER A 230 -4.70 3.26 -10.63
CA SER A 230 -5.31 2.00 -11.06
C SER A 230 -4.31 0.86 -11.19
N PHE A 231 -4.77 -0.38 -11.02
CA PHE A 231 -3.98 -1.55 -11.41
C PHE A 231 -3.63 -1.49 -12.89
N GLU A 232 -4.59 -1.13 -13.74
CA GLU A 232 -4.45 -1.02 -15.18
C GLU A 232 -3.35 -0.04 -15.57
N GLU A 233 -3.37 1.18 -15.01
CA GLU A 233 -2.33 2.19 -15.18
C GLU A 233 -0.96 1.62 -14.80
N LEU A 234 -0.84 0.98 -13.63
CA LEU A 234 0.44 0.45 -13.18
C LEU A 234 0.93 -0.72 -14.06
N PHE A 235 0.05 -1.62 -14.54
CA PHE A 235 0.42 -2.74 -15.39
C PHE A 235 0.77 -2.31 -16.83
N CYS A 236 0.00 -1.41 -17.45
CA CYS A 236 0.27 -0.87 -18.79
C CYS A 236 1.67 -0.26 -18.91
N GLU A 237 2.16 0.18 -17.77
CA GLU A 237 3.31 1.04 -17.67
C GLU A 237 4.49 0.30 -16.99
N ALA A 238 4.30 -1.00 -16.70
CA ALA A 238 5.33 -1.90 -16.23
C ALA A 238 6.41 -2.13 -17.31
N PRO A 239 7.68 -2.35 -16.92
CA PRO A 239 8.75 -2.59 -17.87
C PRO A 239 8.49 -3.87 -18.68
N ARG A 240 8.86 -3.85 -19.96
CA ARG A 240 8.82 -5.06 -20.79
C ARG A 240 9.84 -6.08 -20.28
N SER A 241 9.39 -7.31 -20.15
CA SER A 241 10.18 -8.48 -19.75
C SER A 241 9.75 -9.72 -20.54
N GLU A 242 10.46 -10.82 -20.35
CA GLU A 242 10.06 -12.11 -20.91
C GLU A 242 8.68 -12.59 -20.43
N PHE A 243 8.22 -12.09 -19.28
CA PHE A 243 6.90 -12.41 -18.71
C PHE A 243 5.78 -11.50 -19.21
N SER A 244 6.10 -10.38 -19.88
CA SER A 244 5.08 -9.42 -20.33
C SER A 244 3.99 -10.05 -21.18
N PRO A 245 4.26 -10.92 -22.19
CA PRO A 245 3.19 -11.53 -22.98
C PRO A 245 2.26 -12.42 -22.15
N LEU A 246 2.81 -13.14 -21.16
CA LEU A 246 2.01 -13.99 -20.26
C LEU A 246 1.15 -13.13 -19.32
N MET A 247 1.71 -12.03 -18.82
CA MET A 247 1.00 -11.07 -17.99
C MET A 247 -0.14 -10.44 -18.79
N GLU A 248 0.13 -9.89 -19.97
CA GLU A 248 -0.87 -9.30 -20.86
C GLU A 248 -2.01 -10.28 -21.17
N ALA A 249 -1.68 -11.53 -21.52
CA ALA A 249 -2.69 -12.56 -21.76
C ALA A 249 -3.56 -12.85 -20.52
N PHE A 250 -2.94 -12.92 -19.33
CA PHE A 250 -3.67 -13.10 -18.07
C PHE A 250 -4.58 -11.90 -17.76
N LEU A 251 -4.05 -10.69 -17.86
CA LEU A 251 -4.78 -9.44 -17.66
C LEU A 251 -6.00 -9.35 -18.57
N GLN A 252 -5.81 -9.65 -19.87
CA GLN A 252 -6.88 -9.70 -20.85
C GLN A 252 -7.90 -10.80 -20.54
N ALA A 253 -7.49 -11.97 -20.07
CA ALA A 253 -8.39 -13.09 -19.79
C ALA A 253 -9.17 -12.92 -18.48
N SER A 254 -8.56 -12.28 -17.47
CA SER A 254 -9.01 -12.33 -16.07
C SER A 254 -9.52 -10.98 -15.54
N ASN A 255 -9.29 -9.86 -16.22
CA ASN A 255 -9.92 -8.59 -15.87
C ASN A 255 -11.31 -8.45 -16.51
N GLY A 256 -12.24 -9.27 -16.03
CA GLY A 256 -13.63 -9.25 -16.49
C GLY A 256 -14.35 -7.94 -16.14
N ALA A 257 -14.03 -7.36 -14.98
CA ALA A 257 -14.57 -6.08 -14.51
C ALA A 257 -14.37 -4.96 -15.54
N SER A 258 -13.12 -4.63 -15.83
CA SER A 258 -12.79 -3.46 -16.65
C SER A 258 -13.29 -3.62 -18.08
N ARG A 259 -13.28 -4.85 -18.61
CA ARG A 259 -13.90 -5.18 -19.91
C ARG A 259 -15.42 -5.01 -19.93
N ARG A 260 -16.14 -5.45 -18.89
CA ARG A 260 -17.61 -5.34 -18.83
C ARG A 260 -18.09 -3.90 -18.69
N PHE A 261 -17.27 -3.04 -18.09
CA PHE A 261 -17.64 -1.65 -17.81
C PHE A 261 -16.98 -0.62 -18.73
N GLY A 262 -16.29 -1.07 -19.80
CA GLY A 262 -15.77 -0.21 -20.85
C GLY A 262 -14.55 0.63 -20.47
N ALA A 263 -13.84 0.27 -19.40
CA ALA A 263 -12.51 0.81 -19.10
C ALA A 263 -11.50 0.27 -20.11
N HIS A 264 -10.43 1.03 -20.35
CA HIS A 264 -9.51 0.80 -21.46
C HIS A 264 -8.98 -0.64 -21.43
N SER A 265 -9.08 -1.33 -22.58
CA SER A 265 -8.37 -2.58 -22.79
C SER A 265 -6.88 -2.35 -22.58
N PHE A 266 -6.20 -3.26 -21.88
CA PHE A 266 -4.73 -3.32 -21.95
C PHE A 266 -4.30 -3.29 -23.42
N PRO A 267 -3.32 -2.44 -23.80
CA PRO A 267 -2.84 -2.34 -25.17
C PRO A 267 -2.26 -3.66 -25.69
#